data_AF-A0A6N8YDS5-F1
#
_entry.id   AF-A0A6N8YDS5-F1
#
_cell.length_a   1.000
_cell.length_b   1.000
_cell.length_c   1.000
_cell.angle_alpha   90.00
_cell.angle_beta   90.00
_cell.angle_gamma   90.00
#
_symmetry.space_group_name_H-M   'P 1'
#
loop_
_entity.id
_entity.type
_entity.pdbx_description
1 polymer ?
#
loop_
_entity_poly.entity_id
_entity_poly.type
_entity_poly.pdbx_seq_one_letter_code
_entity_poly.pdbx_strand_id
1 'polypeptide(L)' 'MDFSISEDQQMVVDTVRAFVERELVPHEEEVERTGQVRPELVDQIRGKAIDAGLYAANMPVELGGGGL' A
#
# COMPACT_ATOMS: atom_id res chain seq x y z
N MET A 1 -28.92 -3.34 -9.68
CA MET A 1 -27.72 -3.58 -8.85
C MET A 1 -26.97 -2.28 -8.83
N ASP A 2 -26.63 -1.78 -7.64
CA ASP A 2 -25.83 -0.57 -7.49
C ASP A 2 -24.36 -0.97 -7.38
N PHE A 3 -23.50 -0.26 -8.10
CA PHE A 3 -22.06 -0.51 -8.18
C PHE A 3 -21.25 0.71 -7.70
N SER A 4 -21.90 1.69 -7.06
CA SER A 4 -21.22 2.82 -6.45
C SER A 4 -20.30 2.36 -5.32
N ILE A 5 -19.15 3.01 -5.19
CA ILE A 5 -18.22 2.85 -4.06
C ILE A 5 -18.82 3.54 -2.83
N SER A 6 -18.82 2.88 -1.67
CA SER A 6 -19.25 3.51 -0.41
C SER A 6 -18.23 4.52 0.09
N GLU A 7 -18.61 5.40 1.01
CA GLU A 7 -17.67 6.36 1.63
C GLU A 7 -16.48 5.65 2.30
N ASP A 8 -16.72 4.55 3.01
CA ASP A 8 -15.66 3.75 3.63
C ASP A 8 -14.68 3.17 2.59
N GLN A 9 -15.21 2.64 1.49
CA GLN A 9 -14.38 2.14 0.40
C GLN A 9 -13.60 3.27 -0.29
N GLN A 10 -14.20 4.46 -0.42
CA GLN A 10 -13.53 5.62 -0.98
C GLN A 10 -12.35 6.07 -0.09
N MET A 11 -12.50 6.04 1.24
CA MET A 11 -11.40 6.33 2.16
C MET A 11 -10.22 5.35 2.01
N VAL A 12 -10.51 4.05 1.80
CA VAL A 12 -9.47 3.05 1.52
C VAL A 12 -8.75 3.37 0.20
N VAL A 13 -9.50 3.68 -0.86
CA VAL A 13 -8.95 4.07 -2.17
C VAL A 13 -8.01 5.27 -2.05
N ASP A 14 -8.45 6.31 -1.33
CA ASP A 14 -7.68 7.55 -1.18
C ASP A 14 -6.40 7.31 -0.38
N THR A 15 -6.47 6.50 0.67
CA THR A 15 -5.31 6.12 1.49
C THR A 15 -4.28 5.34 0.67
N VAL A 16 -4.73 4.34 -0.11
CA VAL A 16 -3.84 3.55 -0.97
C VAL A 16 -3.22 4.42 -2.05
N ARG A 17 -4.01 5.30 -2.69
CA ARG A 17 -3.50 6.24 -3.72
C ARG A 17 -2.40 7.13 -3.16
N ALA A 18 -2.63 7.75 -2.01
CA ALA A 18 -1.64 8.62 -1.38
C ALA A 18 -0.35 7.86 -1.00
N PHE A 19 -0.46 6.61 -0.56
CA PHE A 19 0.71 5.78 -0.27
C PHE A 19 1.50 5.46 -1.54
N VAL A 20 0.83 5.06 -2.63
CA VAL A 20 1.48 4.78 -3.92
C VAL A 20 2.24 6.00 -4.43
N GLU A 21 1.59 7.16 -4.45
CA GLU A 21 2.18 8.41 -4.93
C GLU A 21 3.39 8.86 -4.11
N ARG A 22 3.34 8.71 -2.79
CA ARG A 22 4.42 9.13 -1.90
C ARG A 22 5.56 8.14 -1.80
N GLU A 23 5.24 6.85 -1.81
CA GLU A 23 6.17 5.81 -1.41
C GLU A 23 6.63 4.92 -2.55
N LEU A 24 5.84 4.72 -3.61
CA LEU A 24 6.22 3.85 -4.73
C LEU A 24 6.69 4.63 -5.95
N VAL A 25 5.92 5.64 -6.38
CA VAL A 25 6.21 6.43 -7.59
C VAL A 25 7.64 7.02 -7.62
N PRO A 26 8.21 7.51 -6.51
CA PRO A 26 9.59 8.04 -6.52
C PRO A 26 10.67 7.03 -6.96
N HIS A 27 10.35 5.73 -6.97
CA HIS A 27 11.28 4.67 -7.32
C HIS A 27 11.01 4.05 -8.70
N GLU A 28 9.99 4.52 -9.42
CA GLU A 28 9.55 3.95 -10.70
C GLU A 28 10.67 3.98 -11.76
N GLU A 29 11.32 5.12 -11.97
CA GLU A 29 12.40 5.26 -12.96
C GLU A 29 13.59 4.34 -12.66
N GLU A 30 13.94 4.17 -11.38
CA GLU A 30 15.02 3.27 -10.96
C GLU A 30 14.67 1.82 -11.29
N VAL A 31 13.45 1.40 -10.94
CA VAL A 31 12.95 0.04 -11.18
C VAL A 31 12.81 -0.24 -12.67
N GLU A 32 12.30 0.71 -13.46
CA GLU A 32 12.16 0.57 -14.92
C GLU A 32 13.53 0.40 -15.59
N ARG A 33 14.50 1.25 -15.24
CA ARG A 33 15.84 1.19 -15.83
C ARG A 33 16.60 -0.09 -15.46
N THR A 34 16.43 -0.58 -14.23
CA THR A 34 17.20 -1.72 -13.71
C THR A 34 16.48 -3.06 -13.86
N GLY A 35 15.16 -3.04 -14.04
CA GLY A 35 14.29 -4.22 -14.01
C GLY A 35 14.22 -4.90 -12.64
N GLN A 36 14.62 -4.22 -11.56
CA GLN A 36 14.77 -4.83 -10.24
C GLN A 36 14.20 -3.92 -9.16
N VAL A 37 13.53 -4.53 -8.17
CA VAL A 37 13.22 -3.88 -6.89
C VAL A 37 14.27 -4.36 -5.90
N ARG A 38 15.14 -3.44 -5.46
CA ARG A 38 16.23 -3.78 -4.52
C ARG A 38 15.65 -4.29 -3.19
N PRO A 39 16.28 -5.29 -2.54
CA PRO A 39 15.80 -5.81 -1.26
C PRO A 39 15.62 -4.72 -0.18
N GLU A 40 16.53 -3.75 -0.12
CA GLU A 40 16.48 -2.66 0.85
C GLU A 40 15.26 -1.76 0.62
N LEU A 41 14.87 -1.56 -0.65
CA LEU A 41 13.67 -0.82 -0.99
C LEU A 41 12.41 -1.58 -0.58
N VAL A 42 12.39 -2.91 -0.78
CA VAL A 42 11.27 -3.76 -0.31
C VAL A 42 11.08 -3.62 1.20
N ASP A 43 12.16 -3.69 1.98
CA ASP A 43 12.10 -3.58 3.44
C ASP A 43 11.64 -2.19 3.89
N GLN A 44 12.15 -1.13 3.22
CA GLN A 44 11.72 0.24 3.49
C GLN A 44 10.23 0.44 3.23
N ILE A 45 9.73 0.04 2.06
CA ILE A 45 8.32 0.20 1.69
C ILE A 45 7.42 -0.66 2.58
N ARG A 46 7.85 -1.89 2.90
CA ARG A 46 7.12 -2.76 3.82
C ARG A 46 6.95 -2.11 5.19
N GLY A 47 8.02 -1.53 5.76
CA GLY A 47 7.95 -0.82 7.03
C GLY A 47 6.90 0.29 7.00
N LYS A 48 6.95 1.13 5.97
CA LYS A 48 5.97 2.23 5.79
C LYS A 48 4.54 1.72 5.59
N ALA A 49 4.35 0.61 4.88
CA ALA A 49 3.04 0.00 4.69
C ALA A 49 2.47 -0.58 6.00
N ILE A 50 3.32 -1.14 6.86
CA ILE A 50 2.94 -1.59 8.21
C ILE A 50 2.51 -0.39 9.05
N ASP A 51 3.33 0.67 9.09
CA ASP A 51 3.02 1.89 9.86
C ASP A 51 1.73 2.58 9.38
N ALA A 52 1.43 2.50 8.08
CA ALA A 52 0.21 3.02 7.48
C ALA A 52 -1.01 2.09 7.65
N GLY A 53 -0.86 0.90 8.23
CA GLY A 53 -1.93 -0.10 8.37
C GLY A 53 -2.38 -0.74 7.06
N LEU A 54 -1.61 -0.56 5.98
CA LEU A 54 -1.90 -1.09 4.65
C LEU A 54 -1.33 -2.50 4.45
N TYR A 55 -0.32 -2.88 5.22
CA TYR A 55 0.25 -4.22 5.16
C TYR A 55 -0.68 -5.25 5.79
N ALA A 56 -0.87 -6.37 5.09
CA ALA A 56 -1.76 -7.46 5.55
C ALA A 56 -3.16 -6.96 5.93
N ALA A 57 -3.70 -5.99 5.18
CA ALA A 57 -5.02 -5.40 5.39
C ALA A 57 -6.14 -6.45 5.54
N ASN A 58 -6.07 -7.54 4.78
CA ASN A 58 -7.04 -8.64 4.78
C ASN A 58 -6.86 -9.62 5.96
N MET A 59 -5.85 -9.44 6.80
CA MET A 59 -5.60 -10.32 7.94
C MET A 59 -6.26 -9.76 9.21
N PRO A 60 -6.64 -10.62 10.17
CA PRO A 60 -7.19 -10.18 11.45
C PRO A 60 -6.28 -9.23 12.21
N VAL A 61 -6.88 -8.27 12.92
CA VAL A 61 -6.17 -7.31 13.78
C VAL A 61 -5.39 -8.01 14.90
N GLU A 62 -5.93 -9.11 15.45
CA GLU A 62 -5.27 -9.93 16.48
C GLU A 62 -3.98 -10.61 16.00
N LEU A 63 -3.79 -10.72 14.68
CA LEU A 63 -2.55 -11.22 14.05
C LEU A 63 -1.66 -10.08 13.53
N GLY A 64 -2.02 -8.83 13.82
CA GLY A 64 -1.31 -7.63 13.35
C GLY A 64 -1.70 -7.17 11.94
N GLY A 65 -2.83 -7.64 11.40
CA GLY A 65 -3.38 -7.19 10.11
C GLY A 65 -4.34 -6.00 10.23
N GLY A 66 -4.87 -5.54 9.09
CA GLY A 66 -5.76 -4.38 9.03
C GLY A 66 -7.24 -4.65 9.29
N GLY A 67 -7.68 -5.91 9.25
CA GLY A 67 -9.08 -6.30 9.51
C GLY A 67 -10.10 -5.78 8.50
N LEU A 68 -9.68 -5.52 7.26
CA LEU A 68 -10.51 -5.07 6.13
C LEU A 68 -11.29 -6.21 5.46
#